data_AF-A0A093XUN5-F1
#
_entry.id   AF-A0A093XUN5-F1
#
_cell.length_a   1.000
_cell.length_b   1.000
_cell.length_c   1.000
_cell.angle_alpha   90.00
_cell.angle_beta   90.00
_cell.angle_gamma   90.00
#
_symmetry.space_group_name_H-M   'P 1'
#
loop_
_entity.id
_entity.type
_entity.pdbx_description
1 polymer ?
#
loop_
_entity_poly.entity_id
_entity_poly.type
_entity_poly.pdbx_seq_one_letter_code
_entity_poly.pdbx_strand_id
1 'polypeptide(L)'
;EGARRERLRRTEQDADLAHAEDLFGSVGISNNRRQKTAANAVVLDAQDPSKVVDLATLPLFDPKTKLQFERMRETLIPLLTANSSKAHYVIFLQEFTKQLAKDLPSDQIKKVASGLTALSNEKMKEEKAAERGGKKSKAAKNKVALTASRNVASTADVNAYDDDFGDDDFM
;
A
#
# COMPACT_ATOMS: atom_id res chain seq x y z
N GLU A 1 -66.18 -4.71 22.61
CA GLU A 1 -65.04 -3.75 22.71
C GLU A 1 -63.65 -4.39 22.90
N GLY A 2 -63.53 -5.66 23.32
CA GLY A 2 -62.22 -6.32 23.54
C GLY A 2 -61.35 -6.49 22.29
N ALA A 3 -61.94 -6.82 21.13
CA ALA A 3 -61.19 -7.11 19.90
C ALA A 3 -60.41 -5.89 19.32
N ARG A 4 -60.87 -4.66 19.58
CA ARG A 4 -60.14 -3.44 19.16
C ARG A 4 -58.92 -3.18 20.06
N ARG A 5 -59.07 -3.42 21.36
CA ARG A 5 -58.01 -3.26 22.35
C ARG A 5 -56.88 -4.28 22.18
N GLU A 6 -57.23 -5.50 21.78
CA GLU A 6 -56.27 -6.57 21.52
C GLU A 6 -55.47 -6.31 20.23
N ARG A 7 -56.10 -5.77 19.18
CA ARG A 7 -55.39 -5.32 17.98
C ARG A 7 -54.42 -4.20 18.27
N LEU A 8 -54.84 -3.19 19.05
CA LEU A 8 -53.99 -2.06 19.43
C LEU A 8 -52.77 -2.52 20.25
N ARG A 9 -52.96 -3.46 21.18
CA ARG A 9 -51.85 -4.05 21.95
C ARG A 9 -50.88 -4.82 21.08
N ARG A 10 -51.37 -5.55 20.08
CA ARG A 10 -50.51 -6.30 19.16
C ARG A 10 -49.69 -5.37 18.27
N THR A 11 -50.30 -4.28 17.80
CA THR A 11 -49.57 -3.26 17.03
C THR A 11 -48.54 -2.50 17.88
N GLU A 12 -48.82 -2.25 19.17
CA GLU A 12 -47.83 -1.69 20.09
C GLU A 12 -46.68 -2.66 20.32
N GLN A 13 -46.96 -3.95 20.57
CA GLN A 13 -45.92 -4.97 20.75
C GLN A 13 -45.04 -5.15 19.51
N ASP A 14 -45.63 -5.16 18.32
CA ASP A 14 -44.88 -5.29 17.06
C ASP A 14 -44.03 -4.03 16.80
N ALA A 15 -44.53 -2.84 17.13
CA ALA A 15 -43.78 -1.60 17.01
C ALA A 15 -42.63 -1.53 18.01
N ASP A 16 -42.85 -1.90 19.27
CA ASP A 16 -41.83 -1.97 20.31
C ASP A 16 -40.75 -3.00 19.97
N LEU A 17 -41.14 -4.16 19.43
CA LEU A 17 -40.20 -5.21 19.02
C LEU A 17 -39.35 -4.77 17.83
N ALA A 18 -39.95 -4.13 16.82
CA ALA A 18 -39.21 -3.56 15.68
C ALA A 18 -38.23 -2.45 16.12
N HIS A 19 -38.64 -1.60 17.06
CA HIS A 19 -37.77 -0.57 17.62
C HIS A 19 -36.62 -1.14 18.46
N ALA A 20 -36.91 -2.21 19.23
CA ALA A 20 -35.90 -2.92 20.00
C ALA A 20 -34.91 -3.65 19.09
N GLU A 21 -35.34 -4.22 17.98
CA GLU A 21 -34.44 -4.82 16.99
C GLU A 21 -33.50 -3.79 16.37
N ASP A 22 -33.95 -2.56 16.10
CA ASP A 22 -33.11 -1.48 15.56
C ASP A 22 -32.08 -0.97 16.60
N LEU A 23 -32.51 -0.81 17.86
CA LEU A 23 -31.66 -0.32 18.94
C LEU A 23 -30.69 -1.38 19.49
N PHE A 24 -31.13 -2.62 19.67
CA PHE A 24 -30.30 -3.71 20.21
C PHE A 24 -29.60 -4.55 19.13
N GLY A 25 -30.07 -4.53 17.89
CA GLY A 25 -29.36 -5.12 16.75
C GLY A 25 -28.09 -4.34 16.36
N SER A 26 -28.07 -3.03 16.62
CA SER A 26 -26.92 -2.16 16.37
C SER A 26 -25.97 -2.02 17.57
N VAL A 27 -26.45 -2.21 18.80
CA VAL A 27 -25.63 -2.19 20.04
C VAL A 27 -25.35 -3.62 20.50
N GLY A 28 -24.53 -4.32 19.73
CA GLY A 28 -24.05 -5.66 20.08
C GLY A 28 -23.23 -5.64 21.36
N ILE A 29 -23.80 -6.19 22.43
CA ILE A 29 -23.07 -6.64 23.62
C ILE A 29 -22.00 -7.63 23.15
N SER A 30 -20.78 -7.12 23.09
CA SER A 30 -19.59 -7.85 22.68
C SER A 30 -19.11 -8.70 23.84
N ASN A 31 -18.96 -10.00 23.59
CA ASN A 31 -17.81 -10.76 24.06
C ASN A 31 -17.62 -11.96 23.12
N ASN A 32 -16.62 -11.86 22.24
CA ASN A 32 -15.97 -12.94 21.48
C ASN A 32 -16.62 -13.56 20.23
N ARG A 33 -17.68 -12.99 19.64
CA ARG A 33 -18.09 -13.39 18.27
C ARG A 33 -17.52 -12.38 17.28
N ARG A 34 -16.58 -12.77 16.41
CA ARG A 34 -16.17 -11.99 15.23
C ARG A 34 -17.44 -11.70 14.43
N GLN A 35 -17.97 -10.51 14.60
CA GLN A 35 -19.28 -10.11 14.13
C GLN A 35 -19.21 -9.93 12.62
N LYS A 36 -20.16 -10.51 11.88
CA LYS A 36 -20.38 -10.20 10.46
C LYS A 36 -20.71 -8.71 10.37
N THR A 37 -19.72 -7.89 10.06
CA THR A 37 -19.92 -6.48 9.73
C THR A 37 -20.13 -6.37 8.22
N ALA A 38 -20.94 -5.41 7.79
CA ALA A 38 -21.15 -5.12 6.36
C ALA A 38 -19.81 -4.84 5.61
N ALA A 39 -18.75 -4.49 6.33
CA ALA A 39 -17.40 -4.31 5.79
C ALA A 39 -16.70 -5.63 5.39
N ASN A 40 -17.07 -6.76 5.99
CA ASN A 40 -16.45 -8.07 5.77
C ASN A 40 -17.29 -9.00 4.88
N ALA A 41 -18.54 -8.64 4.60
CA ALA A 41 -19.44 -9.38 3.72
C ALA A 41 -19.37 -8.80 2.30
N VAL A 42 -18.71 -9.51 1.38
CA VAL A 42 -18.78 -9.14 -0.05
C VAL A 42 -19.99 -9.83 -0.66
N VAL A 43 -20.91 -9.02 -1.18
CA VAL A 43 -21.98 -9.47 -2.06
C VAL A 43 -21.34 -9.84 -3.40
N LEU A 44 -21.33 -11.14 -3.72
CA LEU A 44 -20.66 -11.65 -4.92
C LEU A 44 -21.41 -11.34 -6.22
N ASP A 45 -22.70 -11.03 -6.13
CA ASP A 45 -23.58 -10.79 -7.26
C ASP A 45 -24.55 -9.66 -6.94
N ALA A 46 -24.58 -8.61 -7.78
CA ALA A 46 -25.49 -7.48 -7.61
C ALA A 46 -26.97 -7.87 -7.79
N GLN A 47 -27.24 -9.04 -8.38
CA GLN A 47 -28.60 -9.55 -8.59
C GLN A 47 -29.10 -10.46 -7.44
N ASP A 48 -28.20 -11.04 -6.64
CA ASP A 48 -28.54 -11.94 -5.52
C ASP A 48 -27.86 -11.50 -4.21
N PRO A 49 -28.47 -10.57 -3.43
CA PRO A 49 -27.88 -10.05 -2.19
C PRO A 49 -27.80 -11.07 -1.03
N SER A 50 -28.27 -12.31 -1.23
CA SER A 50 -28.22 -13.39 -0.25
C SER A 50 -26.92 -14.21 -0.29
N LYS A 51 -26.16 -14.15 -1.40
CA LYS A 51 -24.85 -14.80 -1.53
C LYS A 51 -23.74 -13.88 -1.02
N VAL A 52 -23.67 -13.77 0.30
CA VAL A 52 -22.60 -13.06 1.00
C VAL A 52 -21.48 -14.02 1.38
N VAL A 53 -20.26 -13.75 0.93
CA VAL A 53 -19.07 -14.39 1.48
C VAL A 53 -18.50 -13.49 2.55
N ASP A 54 -18.34 -14.04 3.75
CA ASP A 54 -17.66 -13.37 4.84
C ASP A 54 -16.15 -13.60 4.73
N LEU A 55 -15.43 -12.60 4.25
CA LEU A 55 -13.98 -12.71 4.06
C LEU A 55 -13.24 -12.86 5.39
N ALA A 56 -13.80 -12.38 6.50
CA ALA A 56 -13.18 -12.51 7.82
C ALA A 56 -13.23 -13.94 8.38
N THR A 57 -14.04 -14.83 7.78
CA THR A 57 -14.07 -16.26 8.14
C THR A 57 -13.01 -17.09 7.43
N LEU A 58 -12.40 -16.55 6.38
CA LEU A 58 -11.37 -17.26 5.64
C LEU A 58 -10.05 -17.26 6.46
N PRO A 59 -9.44 -18.42 6.72
CA PRO A 59 -8.17 -18.51 7.46
C PRO A 59 -7.02 -17.70 6.84
N LEU A 60 -7.15 -17.36 5.56
CA LEU A 60 -6.19 -16.53 4.81
C LEU A 60 -6.13 -15.09 5.33
N PHE A 61 -7.22 -14.55 5.86
CA PHE A 61 -7.33 -13.17 6.33
C PHE A 61 -7.18 -13.02 7.87
N ASP A 62 -6.76 -14.09 8.56
CA ASP A 62 -6.32 -14.06 9.97
C ASP A 62 -4.86 -14.57 10.12
N PRO A 63 -3.88 -13.98 9.40
CA PRO A 63 -2.49 -14.42 9.46
C PRO A 63 -1.85 -14.06 10.82
N LYS A 64 -1.25 -15.04 11.48
CA LYS A 64 -0.56 -14.91 12.78
C LYS A 64 0.95 -15.08 12.68
N THR A 65 1.43 -15.75 11.64
CA THR A 65 2.86 -16.03 11.44
C THR A 65 3.39 -15.33 10.19
N LYS A 66 4.70 -15.07 10.15
CA LYS A 66 5.35 -14.45 8.98
C LYS A 66 5.04 -15.21 7.68
N LEU A 67 5.11 -16.54 7.72
CA LEU A 67 4.81 -17.40 6.57
C LEU A 67 3.34 -17.27 6.11
N GLN A 68 2.41 -17.05 7.04
CA GLN A 68 1.00 -16.82 6.67
C GLN A 68 0.81 -15.45 6.01
N PHE A 69 1.52 -14.41 6.45
CA PHE A 69 1.54 -13.12 5.75
C PHE A 69 2.14 -13.22 4.34
N GLU A 70 3.20 -14.03 4.17
CA GLU A 70 3.78 -14.30 2.84
C GLU A 70 2.78 -15.02 1.92
N ARG A 71 2.09 -16.04 2.43
CA ARG A 71 1.02 -16.73 1.67
C ARG A 71 -0.14 -15.81 1.32
N MET A 72 -0.60 -14.99 2.27
CA MET A 72 -1.64 -13.99 2.01
C MET A 72 -1.20 -13.05 0.88
N ARG A 73 0.03 -12.54 0.93
CA ARG A 73 0.60 -11.71 -0.14
C ARG A 73 0.63 -12.44 -1.49
N GLU A 74 1.12 -13.67 -1.53
CA GLU A 74 1.21 -14.47 -2.77
C GLU A 74 -0.15 -14.73 -3.41
N THR A 75 -1.19 -14.91 -2.60
CA THR A 75 -2.56 -15.07 -3.11
C THR A 75 -3.19 -13.78 -3.59
N LEU A 76 -2.94 -12.64 -2.93
CA LEU A 76 -3.57 -11.36 -3.26
C LEU A 76 -2.91 -10.65 -4.45
N ILE A 77 -1.59 -10.76 -4.60
CA ILE A 77 -0.85 -10.11 -5.70
C ILE A 77 -1.47 -10.42 -7.08
N PRO A 78 -1.62 -11.69 -7.52
CA PRO A 78 -2.11 -11.99 -8.87
C PRO A 78 -3.53 -11.48 -9.11
N LEU A 79 -4.38 -11.51 -8.08
CA LEU A 79 -5.76 -11.02 -8.15
C LEU A 79 -5.82 -9.50 -8.38
N LEU A 80 -4.97 -8.76 -7.68
CA LEU A 80 -4.91 -7.31 -7.83
C LEU A 80 -4.22 -6.91 -9.14
N THR A 81 -3.08 -7.53 -9.46
CA THR A 81 -2.31 -7.19 -10.67
C THR A 81 -3.01 -7.57 -11.97
N ALA A 82 -3.96 -8.52 -11.96
CA ALA A 82 -4.79 -8.81 -13.13
C ALA A 82 -5.56 -7.58 -13.65
N ASN A 83 -5.76 -6.56 -12.81
CA ASN A 83 -6.46 -5.33 -13.15
C ASN A 83 -5.50 -4.18 -13.54
N SER A 84 -4.19 -4.43 -13.66
CA SER A 84 -3.18 -3.38 -13.85
C SER A 84 -3.31 -2.60 -15.15
N SER A 85 -3.96 -3.16 -16.17
CA SER A 85 -4.22 -2.50 -17.45
C SER A 85 -5.37 -1.48 -17.40
N LYS A 86 -6.17 -1.47 -16.32
CA LYS A 86 -7.31 -0.55 -16.18
C LYS A 86 -6.83 0.83 -15.74
N ALA A 87 -7.37 1.89 -16.34
CA ALA A 87 -6.98 3.28 -16.06
C ALA A 87 -7.05 3.67 -14.57
N HIS A 88 -8.03 3.14 -13.83
CA HIS A 88 -8.22 3.43 -12.41
C HIS A 88 -7.24 2.71 -11.48
N TYR A 89 -6.46 1.74 -11.97
CA TYR A 89 -5.61 0.91 -11.13
C TYR A 89 -4.54 1.72 -10.39
N VAL A 90 -3.97 2.74 -11.03
CA VAL A 90 -2.94 3.59 -10.43
C VAL A 90 -3.50 4.39 -9.24
N ILE A 91 -4.69 4.98 -9.40
CA ILE A 91 -5.36 5.75 -8.34
C ILE A 91 -5.79 4.82 -7.21
N PHE A 92 -6.36 3.66 -7.54
CA PHE A 92 -6.68 2.62 -6.58
C PHE A 92 -5.47 2.23 -5.74
N LEU A 93 -4.32 1.94 -6.37
CA LEU A 93 -3.13 1.48 -5.67
C LEU A 93 -2.56 2.56 -4.72
N GLN A 94 -2.63 3.83 -5.11
CA GLN A 94 -2.23 4.95 -4.27
C GLN A 94 -3.07 5.05 -2.99
N GLU A 95 -4.39 5.05 -3.12
CA GLU A 95 -5.29 5.17 -1.96
C GLU A 95 -5.30 3.89 -1.11
N PHE A 96 -5.25 2.72 -1.74
CA PHE A 96 -5.18 1.43 -1.06
C PHE A 96 -3.95 1.34 -0.15
N THR A 97 -2.77 1.72 -0.66
CA THR A 97 -1.53 1.66 0.14
C THR A 97 -1.55 2.65 1.31
N LYS A 98 -2.14 3.85 1.12
CA LYS A 98 -2.30 4.84 2.19
C LYS A 98 -3.24 4.34 3.28
N GLN A 99 -4.38 3.75 2.92
CA GLN A 99 -5.37 3.25 3.87
C GLN A 99 -4.81 2.08 4.68
N LEU A 100 -4.07 1.15 4.05
CA LEU A 100 -3.41 0.05 4.75
C LEU A 100 -2.34 0.50 5.75
N ALA A 101 -1.66 1.61 5.46
CA ALA A 101 -0.57 2.12 6.27
C ALA A 101 -1.01 3.15 7.33
N LYS A 102 -2.29 3.57 7.33
CA LYS A 102 -2.79 4.68 8.14
C LYS A 102 -2.54 4.53 9.65
N ASP A 103 -2.68 3.30 10.15
CA ASP A 103 -2.56 3.00 11.58
C ASP A 103 -1.14 2.56 12.00
N LEU A 104 -0.18 2.59 11.06
CA LEU A 104 1.22 2.26 11.34
C LEU A 104 2.00 3.47 11.89
N PRO A 105 3.02 3.25 12.73
CA PRO A 105 3.89 4.33 13.18
C PRO A 105 4.76 4.86 12.03
N SER A 106 5.16 6.14 12.16
CA SER A 106 5.82 6.89 11.07
C SER A 106 7.11 6.27 10.55
N ASP A 107 7.86 5.55 11.38
CA ASP A 107 9.09 4.84 11.02
C ASP A 107 8.80 3.67 10.07
N GLN A 108 7.69 2.95 10.28
CA GLN A 108 7.29 1.82 9.44
C GLN A 108 6.71 2.32 8.11
N ILE A 109 5.95 3.41 8.12
CA ILE A 109 5.48 4.06 6.88
C ILE A 109 6.67 4.48 6.01
N LYS A 110 7.71 5.08 6.61
CA LYS A 110 8.94 5.46 5.89
C LYS A 110 9.65 4.27 5.26
N LYS A 111 9.69 3.11 5.93
CA LYS A 111 10.26 1.88 5.35
C LYS A 111 9.50 1.42 4.10
N VAL A 112 8.16 1.43 4.15
CA VAL A 112 7.32 1.08 2.99
C VAL A 112 7.53 2.07 1.84
N ALA A 113 7.53 3.38 2.12
CA ALA A 113 7.76 4.42 1.13
C ALA A 113 9.14 4.31 0.46
N SER A 114 10.18 3.99 1.23
CA SER A 114 11.52 3.76 0.71
C SER A 114 11.57 2.56 -0.24
N GLY A 115 10.85 1.47 0.07
CA GLY A 115 10.72 0.32 -0.83
C GLY A 115 10.06 0.67 -2.17
N LEU A 116 8.99 1.48 -2.16
CA LEU A 116 8.34 1.96 -3.39
C LEU A 116 9.25 2.87 -4.22
N THR A 117 10.05 3.70 -3.55
CA THR A 117 11.02 4.58 -4.22
C THR A 117 12.16 3.77 -4.85
N ALA A 118 12.63 2.72 -4.18
CA ALA A 118 13.61 1.80 -4.74
C ALA A 118 13.07 1.11 -6.00
N LEU A 119 11.83 0.61 -5.98
CA LEU A 119 11.17 0.02 -7.14
C LEU A 119 11.04 1.01 -8.31
N SER A 120 10.67 2.27 -8.02
CA SER A 120 10.60 3.32 -9.04
C SER A 120 11.96 3.57 -9.70
N ASN A 121 13.04 3.62 -8.92
CA ASN A 121 14.40 3.78 -9.43
C ASN A 121 14.86 2.57 -10.26
N GLU A 122 14.49 1.35 -9.87
CA GLU A 122 14.75 0.13 -10.63
C GLU A 122 14.05 0.16 -11.98
N LYS A 123 12.76 0.51 -12.02
CA LYS A 123 11.99 0.66 -13.26
C LYS A 123 12.57 1.73 -14.19
N MET A 124 12.94 2.90 -13.65
CA MET A 124 13.60 3.94 -14.44
C MET A 124 14.95 3.48 -15.03
N LYS A 125 15.69 2.63 -14.30
CA LYS A 125 16.96 2.08 -14.78
C LYS A 125 16.74 1.03 -15.87
N GLU A 126 15.72 0.18 -15.73
CA GLU A 126 15.30 -0.80 -16.75
C GLU A 126 14.89 -0.08 -18.04
N GLU A 127 14.05 0.96 -17.95
CA GLU A 127 13.62 1.77 -19.09
C GLU A 127 14.82 2.42 -19.80
N LYS A 128 15.73 3.04 -19.03
CA LYS A 128 16.96 3.63 -19.59
C LYS A 128 17.90 2.59 -20.20
N ALA A 129 17.94 1.37 -19.67
CA ALA A 129 18.75 0.29 -20.24
C ALA A 129 18.15 -0.24 -21.55
N ALA A 130 16.81 -0.35 -21.62
CA ALA A 130 16.09 -0.74 -22.81
C ALA A 130 16.24 0.30 -23.95
N GLU A 131 16.19 1.59 -23.62
CA GLU A 131 16.39 2.67 -24.60
C GLU A 131 17.84 2.77 -25.14
N ARG A 132 18.82 2.30 -24.36
CA ARG A 132 20.25 2.31 -24.74
C ARG A 132 20.67 1.21 -25.72
N GLY A 133 19.79 0.24 -26.01
CA GLY A 133 20.07 -0.84 -26.97
C GLY A 133 20.11 -0.41 -28.45
N GLY A 134 19.66 0.81 -28.79
CA GLY A 134 19.42 1.22 -30.18
C GLY A 134 20.36 2.26 -30.79
N LYS A 135 21.23 2.94 -30.03
CA LYS A 135 22.15 3.95 -30.58
C LYS A 135 23.52 3.89 -29.90
N LYS A 136 24.56 3.78 -30.72
CA LYS A 136 25.99 3.74 -30.38
C LYS A 136 26.31 4.56 -29.12
N SER A 137 26.88 3.89 -28.12
CA SER A 137 27.55 4.54 -27.00
C SER A 137 28.69 5.42 -27.53
N LYS A 138 28.42 6.73 -27.62
CA LYS A 138 29.44 7.77 -27.49
C LYS A 138 28.94 8.73 -26.41
N ALA A 139 29.82 8.97 -25.44
CA ALA A 139 29.66 9.86 -24.30
C ALA A 139 28.86 9.27 -23.12
N ALA A 140 29.47 8.28 -22.46
CA ALA A 140 29.44 8.24 -21.00
C ALA A 140 30.09 9.54 -20.48
N LYS A 141 29.31 10.62 -20.42
CA LYS A 141 29.74 11.86 -19.74
C LYS A 141 29.74 11.58 -18.25
N ASN A 142 30.94 11.37 -17.72
CA ASN A 142 31.40 11.65 -16.38
C ASN A 142 30.34 11.63 -15.27
N LYS A 143 30.13 10.46 -14.66
CA LYS A 143 30.01 10.46 -13.21
C LYS A 143 31.41 10.80 -12.69
N VAL A 144 31.67 12.07 -12.43
CA VAL A 144 32.79 12.46 -11.56
C VAL A 144 32.43 11.88 -10.19
N ALA A 145 32.91 10.66 -9.93
CA ALA A 145 32.96 10.16 -8.57
C ALA A 145 34.02 11.01 -7.87
N LEU A 146 33.57 11.90 -6.97
CA LEU A 146 34.49 12.54 -6.04
C LEU A 146 35.06 11.42 -5.16
N THR A 147 36.24 10.95 -5.53
CA THR A 147 37.01 10.01 -4.71
C THR A 147 37.66 10.85 -3.61
N ALA A 148 36.85 11.32 -2.66
CA ALA A 148 37.37 11.88 -1.43
C ALA A 148 37.96 10.70 -0.64
N SER A 149 39.23 10.39 -0.88
CA SER A 149 40.02 9.61 0.06
C SER A 149 39.88 10.32 1.41
N ARG A 150 39.56 9.58 2.46
CA ARG A 150 39.24 10.06 3.82
C ARG A 150 40.43 10.75 4.53
N ASN A 151 41.46 11.16 3.78
CA ASN A 151 42.72 11.75 4.22
C ASN A 151 42.99 13.17 3.71
N VAL A 152 41.99 13.90 3.19
CA VAL A 152 42.15 15.33 2.84
C VAL A 152 42.48 16.21 4.06
N ALA A 153 42.28 15.70 5.29
CA ALA A 153 42.68 16.40 6.51
C ALA A 153 44.18 16.23 6.86
N SER A 154 44.90 15.26 6.28
CA SER A 154 46.28 14.95 6.69
C SER A 154 47.35 15.27 5.65
N THR A 155 46.99 15.41 4.38
CA THR A 155 47.93 15.77 3.31
C THR A 155 47.16 16.47 2.20
N ALA A 156 47.03 17.80 2.29
CA ALA A 156 46.80 18.57 1.08
C ALA A 156 48.03 18.36 0.19
N ASP A 157 47.84 17.83 -1.00
CA ASP A 157 48.93 17.72 -1.97
C ASP A 157 49.23 19.13 -2.50
N VAL A 158 50.26 19.76 -1.94
CA VAL A 158 50.73 21.11 -2.30
C VAL A 158 51.69 21.07 -3.51
N ASN A 159 52.04 19.87 -4.01
CA ASN A 159 52.98 19.73 -5.12
C ASN A 159 52.36 19.98 -6.50
N ALA A 160 51.08 20.35 -6.58
CA ALA A 160 50.40 20.69 -7.83
C ALA A 160 50.84 22.04 -8.45
N TYR A 161 51.84 22.71 -7.86
CA TYR A 161 52.40 23.99 -8.34
C TYR A 161 53.88 23.92 -8.75
N ASP A 162 54.48 22.72 -8.78
CA ASP A 162 55.89 22.54 -9.21
C ASP A 162 56.00 22.15 -10.70
N ASP A 163 54.89 22.21 -11.44
CA ASP A 163 54.88 22.04 -12.89
C ASP A 163 55.23 23.37 -13.55
N ASP A 164 56.53 23.64 -13.58
CA ASP A 164 57.26 24.30 -14.68
C ASP A 164 56.44 25.40 -15.40
N PHE A 165 56.33 26.56 -14.76
CA PHE A 165 56.13 27.82 -15.48
C PHE A 165 57.38 28.08 -16.32
N GLY A 166 57.49 27.36 -17.44
CA GLY A 166 58.44 27.64 -18.49
C GLY A 166 58.25 29.08 -18.94
N ASP A 167 59.26 29.90 -18.67
CA ASP A 167 59.56 31.12 -19.39
C ASP A 167 59.31 30.87 -20.89
N ASP A 168 58.42 31.64 -21.53
CA ASP A 168 58.33 31.92 -22.99
C ASP A 168 56.91 32.01 -23.60
N ASP A 169 55.89 32.53 -22.90
CA ASP A 169 54.57 32.80 -23.53
C ASP A 169 53.98 34.20 -23.20
N PHE A 170 54.85 35.20 -23.01
CA PHE A 170 54.42 36.61 -22.94
C PHE A 170 55.32 37.54 -23.78
N MET A 171 55.33 37.31 -25.10
CA MET A 171 55.61 38.31 -26.15
C MET A 171 54.81 38.02 -27.42
#